data_AF-A0A7J7T5V0-F1
#
_entry.id   AF-A0A7J7T5V0-F1
#
_cell.length_a   1.000
_cell.length_b   1.000
_cell.length_c   1.000
_cell.angle_alpha   90.00
_cell.angle_beta   90.00
_cell.angle_gamma   90.00
#
_symmetry.space_group_name_H-M   'P 1'
#
loop_
_entity.id
_entity.type
_entity.pdbx_description
1 polymer ?
#
loop_
_entity_poly.entity_id
_entity_poly.type
_entity_poly.pdbx_seq_one_letter_code
_entity_poly.pdbx_strand_id
1 'polypeptide(L)'
;MGYNVNVAWTGGVDPPIGDVEYLTAFRTVVMPIAHEFSPDMVLVSAGFDAVEGHLSPLGGYSVTARCFGHLTRQLMTLAGGRVVLALEGGHDLTAICDASEACVSALLSVELQPLDETVLQQKPNINAVATLEKVIEIQSKHWSCVQRFAAGLGRSLREAQAGETEEAETVSAMALLSMGAEQAQAAAAREHSPR
;
A
#
# COMPACT_ATOMS: atom_id res chain seq x y z
N MET A 1 -18.82 -8.08 -11.48
CA MET A 1 -17.65 -8.99 -11.40
C MET A 1 -16.41 -8.13 -11.13
N GLY A 2 -15.42 -8.58 -10.35
CA GLY A 2 -14.20 -7.80 -10.03
C GLY A 2 -14.11 -7.23 -8.60
N TYR A 3 -15.18 -7.25 -7.82
CA TYR A 3 -15.23 -6.71 -6.44
C TYR A 3 -14.84 -7.71 -5.34
N ASN A 4 -14.25 -8.85 -5.73
CA ASN A 4 -13.62 -9.77 -4.80
C ASN A 4 -12.16 -9.93 -5.25
N VAL A 5 -11.24 -9.51 -4.38
CA VAL A 5 -9.81 -9.47 -4.64
C VAL A 5 -9.11 -10.33 -3.60
N ASN A 6 -8.60 -11.48 -4.01
CA ASN A 6 -7.88 -12.39 -3.12
C ASN A 6 -6.37 -12.22 -3.33
N VAL A 7 -5.67 -11.74 -2.30
CA VAL A 7 -4.20 -11.80 -2.23
C VAL A 7 -3.82 -13.11 -1.55
N ALA A 8 -3.80 -14.19 -2.34
CA ALA A 8 -3.60 -15.54 -1.84
C ALA A 8 -2.10 -15.89 -1.88
N TRP A 9 -1.38 -15.67 -0.78
CA TRP A 9 0.03 -16.04 -0.68
C TRP A 9 0.27 -17.51 -1.03
N THR A 10 1.16 -17.74 -2.00
CA THR A 10 1.58 -19.08 -2.45
C THR A 10 3.08 -19.29 -2.25
N GLY A 11 3.55 -20.53 -2.36
CA GLY A 11 4.99 -20.84 -2.24
C GLY A 11 5.46 -21.27 -0.85
N GLY A 12 4.54 -21.47 0.10
CA GLY A 12 4.85 -21.92 1.45
C GLY A 12 5.26 -20.78 2.39
N VAL A 13 6.05 -21.12 3.42
CA VAL A 13 6.51 -20.20 4.48
C VAL A 13 8.04 -20.14 4.58
N ASP A 14 8.75 -20.47 3.49
CA ASP A 14 10.21 -20.40 3.40
C ASP A 14 10.65 -19.61 2.14
N PRO A 15 11.03 -18.33 2.27
CA PRO A 15 10.97 -17.52 3.50
C PRO A 15 9.51 -17.20 3.89
N PRO A 16 9.25 -16.88 5.18
CA PRO A 16 7.91 -16.50 5.64
C PRO A 16 7.48 -15.18 4.99
N ILE A 17 6.16 -15.00 4.84
CA ILE A 17 5.58 -13.71 4.48
C ILE A 17 5.70 -12.78 5.70
N GLY A 18 6.28 -11.60 5.54
CA GLY A 18 6.44 -10.63 6.62
C GLY A 18 5.99 -9.22 6.23
N ASP A 19 6.53 -8.23 6.95
CA ASP A 19 6.18 -6.82 6.77
C ASP A 19 6.33 -6.34 5.33
N VAL A 20 7.46 -6.69 4.69
CA VAL A 20 7.79 -6.24 3.34
C VAL A 20 6.75 -6.71 2.33
N GLU A 21 6.32 -7.96 2.43
CA GLU A 21 5.30 -8.53 1.53
C GLU A 21 3.92 -7.90 1.76
N TYR A 22 3.50 -7.72 3.01
CA TYR A 22 2.23 -7.06 3.34
C TYR A 22 2.19 -5.60 2.87
N LEU A 23 3.27 -4.85 3.13
CA LEU A 23 3.40 -3.46 2.68
C LEU A 23 3.40 -3.37 1.15
N THR A 24 4.06 -4.32 0.47
CA THR A 24 4.04 -4.39 -1.00
C THR A 24 2.64 -4.69 -1.53
N ALA A 25 1.92 -5.64 -0.93
CA ALA A 25 0.52 -5.93 -1.29
C ALA A 25 -0.37 -4.70 -1.11
N PHE A 26 -0.20 -3.96 -0.02
CA PHE A 26 -0.95 -2.73 0.24
C PHE A 26 -0.65 -1.65 -0.79
N ARG A 27 0.63 -1.40 -1.07
CA ARG A 27 1.09 -0.41 -2.07
C ARG A 27 0.56 -0.71 -3.47
N THR A 28 0.54 -1.98 -3.87
CA THR A 28 0.40 -2.36 -5.29
C THR A 28 -0.97 -2.91 -5.66
N VAL A 29 -1.74 -3.41 -4.69
CA VAL A 29 -3.05 -4.03 -4.92
C VAL A 29 -4.12 -3.40 -4.03
N VAL A 30 -3.98 -3.49 -2.70
CA VAL A 30 -5.07 -3.16 -1.77
C VAL A 30 -5.43 -1.67 -1.83
N MET A 31 -4.46 -0.78 -1.59
CA MET A 31 -4.73 0.66 -1.55
C MET A 31 -5.10 1.22 -2.93
N PRO A 32 -4.45 0.85 -4.06
CA PRO A 32 -4.88 1.30 -5.38
C PRO A 32 -6.35 0.96 -5.67
N ILE A 33 -6.75 -0.30 -5.46
CA ILE A 33 -8.13 -0.74 -5.69
C ILE A 33 -9.08 -0.04 -4.71
N ALA A 34 -8.72 0.06 -3.43
CA ALA A 34 -9.57 0.70 -2.44
C ALA A 34 -9.77 2.20 -2.70
N HIS A 35 -8.75 2.91 -3.18
CA HIS A 35 -8.87 4.30 -3.60
C HIS A 35 -9.76 4.45 -4.84
N GLU A 36 -9.60 3.59 -5.86
CA GLU A 36 -10.46 3.61 -7.06
C GLU A 36 -11.91 3.22 -6.73
N PHE A 37 -12.12 2.28 -5.80
CA PHE A 37 -13.44 1.88 -5.32
C PHE A 37 -14.14 2.99 -4.51
N SER A 38 -13.37 3.83 -3.79
CA SER A 38 -13.86 4.97 -3.03
C SER A 38 -14.96 4.60 -2.00
N PRO A 39 -14.64 3.79 -0.98
CA PRO A 39 -15.64 3.31 -0.04
C PRO A 39 -16.19 4.42 0.87
N ASP A 40 -17.46 4.29 1.24
CA ASP A 40 -18.08 5.15 2.28
C ASP A 40 -17.70 4.72 3.71
N MET A 41 -17.26 3.47 3.90
CA MET A 41 -16.83 2.89 5.18
C MET A 41 -15.86 1.74 4.93
N VAL A 42 -14.90 1.54 5.83
CA VAL A 42 -13.98 0.40 5.81
C VAL A 42 -14.25 -0.49 7.02
N LEU A 43 -14.54 -1.77 6.76
CA LEU A 43 -14.66 -2.81 7.79
C LEU A 43 -13.48 -3.77 7.64
N VAL A 44 -12.74 -3.99 8.71
CA VAL A 44 -11.58 -4.86 8.72
C VAL A 44 -11.87 -6.05 9.64
N SER A 45 -11.90 -7.25 9.06
CA SER A 45 -11.80 -8.51 9.82
C SER A 45 -10.33 -8.65 10.24
N ALA A 46 -10.03 -8.28 11.49
CA ALA A 46 -8.67 -8.10 12.00
C ALA A 46 -8.19 -9.38 12.70
N GLY A 47 -7.65 -10.31 11.92
CA GLY A 47 -6.91 -11.47 12.44
C GLY A 47 -5.43 -11.14 12.65
N PHE A 48 -4.87 -11.53 13.79
CA PHE A 48 -3.46 -11.30 14.17
C PHE A 48 -2.62 -12.59 14.18
N ASP A 49 -3.11 -13.63 13.53
CA ASP A 49 -2.45 -14.92 13.29
C ASP A 49 -1.29 -14.84 12.27
N ALA A 50 -1.20 -13.75 11.50
CA ALA A 50 -0.04 -13.45 10.66
C ALA A 50 1.15 -12.84 11.44
N VAL A 51 0.93 -12.42 12.69
CA VAL A 51 1.99 -11.85 13.53
C VAL A 51 3.01 -12.93 13.87
N GLU A 52 4.29 -12.54 13.92
CA GLU A 52 5.37 -13.42 14.38
C GLU A 52 5.04 -14.14 15.71
N GLY A 53 5.56 -15.37 15.86
CA GLY A 53 5.28 -16.22 17.02
C GLY A 53 4.23 -17.30 16.77
N HIS A 54 3.40 -17.17 15.72
CA HIS A 54 2.48 -18.23 15.29
C HIS A 54 3.20 -19.25 14.41
N LEU A 55 3.46 -20.46 14.94
CA LEU A 55 4.07 -21.55 14.19
C LEU A 55 3.08 -22.20 13.21
N SER A 56 3.60 -22.76 12.11
CA SER A 56 2.84 -23.63 11.21
C SER A 56 2.24 -24.82 11.99
N PRO A 57 0.99 -25.25 11.73
CA PRO A 57 0.11 -24.87 10.61
C PRO A 57 -0.85 -23.71 10.90
N LEU A 58 -0.85 -23.15 12.11
CA LEU A 58 -1.78 -22.07 12.51
C LEU A 58 -1.35 -20.70 11.99
N GLY A 59 -0.07 -20.55 11.63
CA GLY A 59 0.50 -19.36 10.99
C GLY A 59 1.74 -19.74 10.18
N GLY A 60 2.89 -19.16 10.52
CA GLY A 60 4.15 -19.29 9.80
C GLY A 60 4.55 -18.03 9.04
N TYR A 61 3.85 -16.93 9.29
CA TYR A 61 4.24 -15.60 8.84
C TYR A 61 5.01 -14.87 9.93
N SER A 62 5.69 -13.80 9.54
CA SER A 62 6.55 -12.99 10.41
C SER A 62 6.22 -11.51 10.26
N VAL A 63 4.92 -11.18 10.29
CA VAL A 63 4.47 -9.79 10.30
C VAL A 63 4.64 -9.24 11.70
N THR A 64 5.11 -8.01 11.86
CA THR A 64 5.24 -7.38 13.17
C THR A 64 3.92 -6.73 13.58
N ALA A 65 3.64 -6.68 14.89
CA ALA A 65 2.54 -5.89 15.43
C ALA A 65 2.60 -4.42 14.96
N ARG A 66 3.81 -3.86 14.86
CA ARG A 66 4.07 -2.50 14.35
C ARG A 66 3.53 -2.33 12.92
N CYS A 67 3.74 -3.31 12.05
CA CYS A 67 3.25 -3.27 10.68
C CYS A 67 1.72 -3.16 10.63
N PHE A 68 0.98 -3.90 11.47
CA PHE A 68 -0.48 -3.77 11.55
C PHE A 68 -0.95 -2.34 11.89
N GLY A 69 -0.22 -1.62 12.73
CA GLY A 69 -0.45 -0.19 12.97
C GLY A 69 -0.29 0.65 11.69
N HIS A 70 0.77 0.42 10.91
CA HIS A 70 1.00 1.10 9.63
C HIS A 70 -0.06 0.76 8.58
N LEU A 71 -0.48 -0.51 8.48
CA LEU A 71 -1.57 -0.92 7.59
C LEU A 71 -2.90 -0.26 7.98
N THR A 72 -3.20 -0.19 9.28
CA THR A 72 -4.36 0.52 9.81
C THR A 72 -4.32 1.99 9.44
N ARG A 73 -3.17 2.65 9.60
CA ARG A 73 -2.99 4.05 9.21
C ARG A 73 -3.24 4.30 7.72
N GLN A 74 -2.81 3.39 6.85
CA GLN A 74 -3.11 3.47 5.42
C GLN A 74 -4.62 3.41 5.16
N LEU A 75 -5.33 2.46 5.77
CA LEU A 75 -6.78 2.33 5.62
C LEU A 75 -7.55 3.56 6.12
N MET A 76 -7.06 4.24 7.15
CA MET A 76 -7.66 5.48 7.67
C MET A 76 -7.64 6.64 6.67
N THR A 77 -6.83 6.56 5.60
CA THR A 77 -6.87 7.56 4.51
C THR A 77 -8.10 7.41 3.61
N LEU A 78 -8.81 6.28 3.70
CA LEU A 78 -10.03 5.98 2.96
C LEU A 78 -11.26 6.41 3.75
N ALA A 79 -12.42 6.53 3.07
CA ALA A 79 -13.72 6.77 3.70
C ALA A 79 -13.76 7.94 4.70
N GLY A 80 -12.86 8.94 4.55
CA GLY A 80 -12.69 10.02 5.53
C GLY A 80 -12.39 9.53 6.96
N GLY A 81 -11.66 8.41 7.10
CA GLY A 81 -11.30 7.82 8.39
C GLY A 81 -12.36 6.95 9.04
N ARG A 82 -13.48 6.66 8.37
CA ARG A 82 -14.53 5.74 8.87
C ARG A 82 -14.10 4.29 8.75
N VAL A 83 -13.21 3.87 9.65
CA VAL A 83 -12.63 2.52 9.71
C VAL A 83 -13.03 1.85 11.02
N VAL A 84 -13.51 0.61 10.95
CA VAL A 84 -13.78 -0.24 12.11
C VAL A 84 -13.02 -1.55 11.97
N LEU A 85 -12.26 -1.91 12.99
CA LEU A 85 -11.57 -3.19 13.10
C LEU A 85 -12.36 -4.08 14.05
N ALA A 86 -12.69 -5.29 13.61
CA ALA A 86 -13.31 -6.33 14.44
C ALA A 86 -12.32 -7.48 14.58
N LEU A 87 -11.92 -7.80 15.81
CA LEU A 87 -10.98 -8.88 16.10
C LEU A 87 -11.55 -10.22 15.62
N GLU A 88 -10.72 -11.00 14.93
CA GLU A 88 -11.03 -12.34 14.45
C GLU A 88 -10.02 -13.37 14.96
N GLY A 89 -9.04 -13.76 14.13
CA GLY A 89 -8.00 -14.72 14.47
C GLY A 89 -6.87 -14.15 15.33
N GLY A 90 -5.99 -15.04 15.78
CA GLY A 90 -4.88 -14.76 16.69
C GLY A 90 -4.94 -15.68 17.90
N HIS A 91 -3.84 -16.37 18.19
CA HIS A 91 -3.79 -17.39 19.24
C HIS A 91 -2.71 -17.10 20.29
N ASP A 92 -1.61 -16.45 19.88
CA ASP A 92 -0.61 -15.97 20.81
C ASP A 92 -1.09 -14.67 21.48
N LEU A 93 -1.21 -14.70 22.81
CA LEU A 93 -1.75 -13.58 23.58
C LEU A 93 -0.88 -12.33 23.47
N THR A 94 0.44 -12.47 23.42
CA THR A 94 1.35 -11.34 23.31
C THR A 94 1.20 -10.69 21.94
N ALA A 95 1.21 -11.50 20.87
CA ALA A 95 1.01 -11.03 19.50
C ALA A 95 -0.32 -10.30 19.30
N ILE A 96 -1.42 -10.85 19.85
CA ILE A 96 -2.74 -10.21 19.79
C ILE A 96 -2.74 -8.88 20.55
N CYS A 97 -2.19 -8.84 21.76
CA CYS A 97 -2.12 -7.64 22.57
C CYS A 97 -1.32 -6.54 21.87
N ASP A 98 -0.12 -6.85 21.41
CA ASP A 98 0.79 -5.90 20.76
C ASP A 98 0.19 -5.37 19.45
N ALA A 99 -0.39 -6.25 18.62
CA ALA A 99 -1.03 -5.84 17.37
C ALA A 99 -2.32 -5.04 17.59
N SER A 100 -3.10 -5.39 18.62
CA SER A 100 -4.27 -4.61 19.03
C SER A 100 -3.88 -3.21 19.50
N GLU A 101 -2.82 -3.11 20.32
CA GLU A 101 -2.28 -1.83 20.78
C GLU A 101 -1.81 -0.96 19.60
N ALA A 102 -1.06 -1.54 18.66
CA ALA A 102 -0.58 -0.84 17.48
C ALA A 102 -1.74 -0.32 16.61
N CYS A 103 -2.77 -1.14 16.37
CA CYS A 103 -3.96 -0.75 15.62
C CYS A 103 -4.75 0.36 16.33
N VAL A 104 -5.01 0.23 17.63
CA VAL A 104 -5.75 1.23 18.42
C VAL A 104 -4.97 2.54 18.48
N SER A 105 -3.65 2.48 18.63
CA SER A 105 -2.78 3.66 18.59
C SER A 105 -2.89 4.39 17.24
N ALA A 106 -2.91 3.64 16.13
CA ALA A 106 -3.13 4.21 14.81
C ALA A 106 -4.50 4.90 14.70
N LEU A 107 -5.58 4.25 15.16
CA LEU A 107 -6.96 4.80 15.17
C LEU A 107 -7.07 6.09 15.99
N LEU A 108 -6.37 6.16 17.12
CA LEU A 108 -6.27 7.36 17.95
C LEU A 108 -5.34 8.44 17.37
N SER A 109 -4.79 8.20 16.17
CA SER A 109 -3.84 9.09 15.49
C SER A 109 -2.54 9.32 16.26
N VAL A 110 -2.20 8.45 17.21
CA VAL A 110 -0.91 8.47 17.91
C VAL A 110 0.21 8.25 16.89
N GLU A 111 1.31 8.98 17.05
CA GLU A 111 2.48 8.82 16.19
C GLU A 111 3.01 7.37 16.28
N LEU A 112 3.05 6.70 15.14
CA LEU A 112 3.50 5.31 15.08
C LEU A 112 5.02 5.28 15.08
N GLN A 113 5.59 4.29 15.76
CA GLN A 113 7.03 4.02 15.63
C GLN A 113 7.38 3.79 14.15
N PRO A 114 8.45 4.42 13.65
CA PRO A 114 8.92 4.19 12.28
C PRO A 114 9.20 2.70 12.03
N LEU A 115 9.00 2.28 10.78
CA LEU A 115 9.47 0.96 10.34
C LEU A 115 11.00 0.91 10.37
N ASP A 116 11.55 -0.27 10.64
CA ASP A 116 12.99 -0.46 10.69
C ASP A 116 13.61 -0.24 9.29
N GLU A 117 14.80 0.37 9.24
CA GLU A 117 15.49 0.64 7.96
C GLU A 117 15.75 -0.62 7.14
N THR A 118 15.91 -1.77 7.80
CA THR A 118 16.03 -3.08 7.15
C THR A 118 14.77 -3.41 6.35
N VAL A 119 13.58 -3.23 6.94
CA VAL A 119 12.29 -3.44 6.27
C VAL A 119 12.11 -2.48 5.10
N LEU A 120 12.52 -1.22 5.26
CA LEU A 120 12.40 -0.20 4.21
C LEU A 120 13.25 -0.53 2.96
N GLN A 121 14.43 -1.14 3.17
CA GLN A 121 15.40 -1.44 2.10
C GLN A 121 15.23 -2.85 1.52
N GLN A 122 14.64 -3.77 2.29
CA GLN A 122 14.43 -5.15 1.86
C GLN A 122 13.42 -5.24 0.70
N LYS A 123 13.71 -6.13 -0.25
CA LYS A 123 12.82 -6.44 -1.37
C LYS A 123 11.87 -7.58 -0.99
N PRO A 124 10.63 -7.57 -1.48
CA PRO A 124 9.71 -8.67 -1.23
C PRO A 124 10.28 -9.96 -1.84
N ASN A 125 10.02 -11.08 -1.17
CA ASN A 125 10.47 -12.38 -1.64
C ASN A 125 9.80 -12.76 -2.99
N ILE A 126 10.45 -13.66 -3.74
CA ILE A 126 10.02 -14.01 -5.09
C ILE A 126 8.64 -14.68 -5.15
N ASN A 127 8.26 -15.43 -4.12
CA ASN A 127 6.95 -16.09 -4.05
C ASN A 127 5.83 -15.06 -3.86
N ALA A 128 6.08 -14.05 -3.05
CA ALA A 128 5.17 -12.92 -2.86
C ALA A 128 5.05 -12.07 -4.13
N VAL A 129 6.16 -11.77 -4.81
CA VAL A 129 6.15 -11.08 -6.10
C VAL A 129 5.32 -11.86 -7.12
N ALA A 130 5.56 -13.16 -7.29
CA ALA A 130 4.80 -14.00 -8.22
C ALA A 130 3.30 -14.05 -7.89
N THR A 131 2.96 -14.10 -6.59
CA THR A 131 1.57 -14.01 -6.12
C THR A 131 0.94 -12.69 -6.54
N LEU A 132 1.59 -11.57 -6.25
CA LEU A 132 1.06 -10.23 -6.55
C LEU A 132 0.99 -9.96 -8.07
N GLU A 133 1.96 -10.43 -8.85
CA GLU A 133 1.91 -10.40 -10.31
C GLU A 133 0.65 -11.09 -10.81
N LYS A 134 0.32 -12.27 -10.27
CA LYS A 134 -0.88 -13.00 -10.68
C LYS A 134 -2.16 -12.27 -10.30
N VAL A 135 -2.20 -11.66 -9.11
CA VAL A 135 -3.34 -10.85 -8.67
C VAL A 135 -3.53 -9.66 -9.60
N ILE A 136 -2.46 -8.93 -9.92
CA ILE A 136 -2.52 -7.78 -10.84
C ILE A 136 -2.96 -8.22 -12.24
N GLU A 137 -2.43 -9.33 -12.78
CA GLU A 137 -2.84 -9.88 -14.08
C GLU A 137 -4.36 -10.13 -14.13
N ILE A 138 -4.92 -10.73 -13.09
CA ILE A 138 -6.36 -11.02 -13.00
C ILE A 138 -7.17 -9.74 -12.84
N GLN A 139 -6.79 -8.88 -11.88
CA GLN A 139 -7.56 -7.72 -11.48
C GLN A 139 -7.42 -6.54 -12.45
N SER A 140 -6.37 -6.48 -13.26
CA SER A 140 -6.17 -5.46 -14.29
C SER A 140 -7.30 -5.38 -15.33
N LYS A 141 -8.09 -6.45 -15.45
CA LYS A 141 -9.30 -6.52 -16.31
C LYS A 141 -10.48 -5.73 -15.74
N HIS A 142 -10.44 -5.40 -14.45
CA HIS A 142 -11.51 -4.75 -13.70
C HIS A 142 -11.06 -3.42 -13.05
N TRP A 143 -9.77 -3.33 -12.71
CA TRP A 143 -9.16 -2.20 -12.01
C TRP A 143 -7.96 -1.72 -12.80
N SER A 144 -8.07 -0.59 -13.47
CA SER A 144 -6.97 -0.08 -14.30
C SER A 144 -5.81 0.44 -13.43
N CYS A 145 -6.09 0.92 -12.20
CA CYS A 145 -5.09 1.48 -11.29
C CYS A 145 -3.96 0.50 -10.93
N VAL A 146 -4.18 -0.81 -10.99
CA VAL A 146 -3.14 -1.79 -10.59
C VAL A 146 -2.11 -2.04 -11.69
N GLN A 147 -2.43 -1.76 -12.95
CA GLN A 147 -1.56 -2.07 -14.09
C GLN A 147 -0.19 -1.38 -13.98
N ARG A 148 -0.16 -0.13 -13.51
CA ARG A 148 1.08 0.64 -13.34
C ARG A 148 2.06 0.03 -12.32
N PHE A 149 1.56 -0.80 -11.39
CA PHE A 149 2.40 -1.37 -10.34
C PHE A 149 3.06 -2.70 -10.74
N ALA A 150 2.65 -3.32 -11.86
CA ALA A 150 3.19 -4.60 -12.30
C ALA A 150 4.73 -4.58 -12.45
N ALA A 151 5.29 -3.51 -13.02
CA ALA A 151 6.73 -3.37 -13.22
C ALA A 151 7.53 -3.05 -11.94
N GLY A 152 6.84 -2.71 -10.84
CA GLY A 152 7.45 -2.25 -9.59
C GLY A 152 7.34 -3.23 -8.42
N LEU A 153 6.82 -4.44 -8.64
CA LEU A 153 6.56 -5.39 -7.55
C LEU A 153 7.81 -5.84 -6.81
N GLY A 154 8.95 -5.98 -7.50
CA GLY A 154 10.23 -6.34 -6.87
C GLY A 154 10.97 -5.19 -6.19
N ARG A 155 10.39 -3.97 -6.15
CA ARG A 155 11.03 -2.80 -5.51
C ARG A 155 10.80 -2.81 -4.01
N SER A 156 11.83 -2.48 -3.23
CA SER A 156 11.69 -2.20 -1.79
C SER A 156 10.78 -0.99 -1.54
N LEU A 157 10.41 -0.76 -0.29
CA LEU A 157 9.57 0.40 0.05
C LEU A 157 10.32 1.72 -0.23
N ARG A 158 11.60 1.81 0.15
CA ARG A 158 12.48 2.95 -0.16
C ARG A 158 12.59 3.21 -1.65
N GLU A 159 12.84 2.17 -2.46
CA GLU A 159 12.98 2.30 -3.92
C GLU A 159 11.69 2.83 -4.56
N ALA A 160 10.52 2.38 -4.09
CA ALA A 160 9.25 2.88 -4.62
C ALA A 160 8.96 4.33 -4.21
N GLN A 161 9.23 4.71 -2.95
CA GLN A 161 9.05 6.09 -2.49
C GLN A 161 9.94 7.07 -3.25
N ALA A 162 11.19 6.69 -3.54
CA ALA A 162 12.09 7.50 -4.35
C ALA A 162 11.54 7.70 -5.78
N GLY A 163 11.07 6.62 -6.40
CA GLY A 163 10.46 6.69 -7.74
C GLY A 163 9.20 7.55 -7.79
N GLU A 164 8.32 7.47 -6.78
CA GLU A 164 7.13 8.32 -6.68
C GLU A 164 7.48 9.81 -6.52
N THR A 165 8.56 10.11 -5.78
CA THR A 165 9.05 11.48 -5.59
C THR A 165 9.60 12.05 -6.90
N GLU A 166 10.44 11.28 -7.61
CA GLU A 166 10.99 11.68 -8.91
C GLU A 166 9.88 11.87 -9.96
N GLU A 167 8.87 10.99 -10.00
CA GLU A 167 7.70 11.14 -10.88
C GLU A 167 6.92 12.42 -10.55
N ALA A 168 6.66 12.69 -9.27
CA ALA A 168 5.95 13.90 -8.83
C ALA A 168 6.72 15.19 -9.18
N GLU A 169 8.03 15.21 -8.98
CA GLU A 169 8.90 16.33 -9.36
C GLU A 169 8.90 16.55 -10.88
N THR A 170 8.95 15.47 -11.66
CA THR A 170 8.90 15.53 -13.13
C THR A 170 7.57 16.09 -13.62
N VAL A 171 6.44 15.63 -13.07
CA VAL A 171 5.11 16.14 -13.40
C VAL A 171 4.99 17.62 -13.06
N SER A 172 5.49 18.04 -11.89
CA SER A 172 5.52 19.44 -11.47
C SER A 172 6.34 20.29 -12.44
N ALA A 173 7.53 19.84 -12.84
CA ALA A 173 8.37 20.54 -13.82
C ALA A 173 7.70 20.65 -15.19
N MET A 174 7.05 19.58 -15.67
CA MET A 174 6.31 19.60 -16.94
C MET A 174 5.14 20.59 -16.90
N ALA A 175 4.42 20.69 -15.79
CA ALA A 175 3.34 21.66 -15.62
C ALA A 175 3.86 23.11 -15.69
N LEU A 176 4.98 23.40 -15.03
CA LEU A 176 5.62 24.72 -15.08
C LEU A 176 6.06 25.10 -16.50
N LEU A 177 6.61 24.16 -17.26
CA LEU A 177 7.01 24.39 -18.65
C LEU A 177 5.80 24.65 -19.56
N SER A 178 4.70 23.90 -19.37
CA SER A 178 3.47 24.09 -20.13
C SER A 178 2.85 25.47 -19.86
N MET A 179 2.75 25.87 -18.59
CA MET A 179 2.24 27.20 -18.21
C MET A 179 3.12 28.33 -18.76
N GLY A 180 4.44 28.16 -18.76
CA GLY A 180 5.38 29.12 -19.35
C GLY A 180 5.17 29.27 -20.86
N ALA A 181 4.94 28.17 -21.58
CA ALA A 181 4.66 28.19 -23.01
C ALA A 181 3.33 28.91 -23.34
N GLU A 182 2.28 28.68 -22.54
CA GLU A 182 1.00 29.38 -22.70
C GLU A 182 1.12 30.88 -22.45
N GLN A 183 1.87 31.29 -21.42
CA GLN A 183 2.12 32.71 -21.13
C GLN A 183 2.91 33.40 -22.25
N ALA A 184 3.92 32.72 -22.80
CA ALA A 184 4.69 33.24 -23.94
C ALA A 184 3.83 33.39 -25.20
N GLN A 185 2.97 32.43 -25.49
CA GLN A 185 2.02 32.50 -26.61
C GLN A 185 0.98 33.62 -26.42
N ALA A 186 0.46 33.79 -25.20
CA ALA A 186 -0.48 34.86 -24.86
C ALA A 186 0.15 36.26 -24.96
N ALA A 187 1.43 36.39 -24.59
CA ALA A 187 2.17 37.64 -24.75
C ALA A 187 2.39 37.98 -26.24
N ALA A 188 2.82 37.01 -27.05
CA ALA A 188 3.00 37.19 -28.48
C ALA A 188 1.69 37.55 -29.21
N ALA A 189 0.56 36.97 -28.80
CA ALA A 189 -0.75 37.29 -29.36
C ALA A 189 -1.21 38.73 -29.02
N ARG A 190 -0.81 39.27 -27.85
CA ARG A 190 -1.13 40.65 -27.46
C ARG A 190 -0.29 41.69 -28.22
N GLU A 191 0.94 41.36 -28.60
CA GLU A 191 1.80 42.24 -29.41
C GLU A 191 1.38 42.31 -30.89
N HIS A 192 0.64 41.32 -31.39
CA HIS A 192 0.21 41.23 -32.79
C HIS A 192 -1.23 41.71 -33.07
N SER A 193 -1.92 42.33 -32.11
CA SER A 193 -3.26 42.88 -32.34
C SER A 193 -3.17 44.24 -33.04
N PRO A 194 -3.61 44.38 -34.31
CA PRO A 194 -3.60 45.67 -34.99
C PRO A 194 -4.62 46.64 -34.37
N ARG A 195 -4.26 47.93 -34.33
CA ARG A 195 -5.15 49.06 -33.98
C ARG A 195 -6.16 49.33 -35.08
#